data_AF-A0A2V7L9T6-F1
#
_entry.id   AF-A0A2V7L9T6-F1
#
_cell.length_a   1.000
_cell.length_b   1.000
_cell.length_c   1.000
_cell.angle_alpha   90.00
_cell.angle_beta   90.00
_cell.angle_gamma   90.00
#
_symmetry.space_group_name_H-M   'P 1'
#
loop_
_entity.id
_entity.type
_entity.pdbx_description
1 polymer ?
#
loop_
_entity_poly.entity_id
_entity_poly.type
_entity_poly.pdbx_seq_one_letter_code
_entity_poly.pdbx_strand_id
1 'polypeptide(L)'
;MAFPARLPIPDAVLHIAQQLEGAGYETWCVGGAIRDNLLGVENHDFDLTTAAPPAEVQRLFKRTVPVGIEHGTVAVLDQQKRQHEVTTFRKDIKTDGR
;
A
#
# COMPACT_ATOMS: atom_id res chain seq x y z
N MET A 1 10.90 13.52 -20.51
CA MET A 1 9.64 12.93 -19.99
C MET A 1 9.02 13.94 -19.05
N ALA A 2 7.72 14.21 -19.18
CA ALA A 2 6.99 15.04 -18.24
C ALA A 2 6.11 14.12 -17.38
N PHE A 3 6.29 14.14 -16.06
CA PHE A 3 5.43 13.41 -15.16
C PHE A 3 4.19 14.25 -14.82
N PRO A 4 3.02 13.62 -14.63
CA PRO A 4 1.84 14.34 -14.17
C PRO A 4 2.06 14.92 -12.77
N ALA A 5 1.51 16.10 -12.51
CA ALA A 5 1.60 16.74 -11.19
C ALA A 5 0.82 15.98 -10.10
N ARG A 6 -0.13 15.13 -10.49
CA ARG A 6 -0.97 14.31 -9.61
C ARG A 6 -1.29 12.97 -10.28
N LEU A 7 -1.40 11.92 -9.49
CA LEU A 7 -1.90 10.61 -9.90
C LEU A 7 -3.32 10.42 -9.36
N PRO A 8 -4.18 9.63 -10.03
CA PRO A 8 -5.55 9.36 -9.58
C PRO A 8 -5.58 8.32 -8.44
N ILE A 9 -4.94 8.64 -7.31
CA ILE A 9 -4.88 7.75 -6.16
C ILE A 9 -6.27 7.69 -5.50
N PRO A 10 -6.84 6.50 -5.25
CA PRO A 10 -8.13 6.38 -4.57
C PRO A 10 -8.13 6.97 -3.16
N ASP A 11 -9.23 7.61 -2.75
CA ASP A 11 -9.36 8.21 -1.41
C ASP A 11 -9.14 7.21 -0.27
N ALA A 12 -9.53 5.95 -0.46
CA ALA A 12 -9.30 4.89 0.51
C ALA A 12 -7.80 4.63 0.75
N VAL A 13 -6.99 4.67 -0.31
CA VAL A 13 -5.53 4.49 -0.24
C VAL A 13 -4.90 5.68 0.48
N LEU A 14 -5.32 6.91 0.14
CA LEU A 14 -4.86 8.12 0.83
C LEU A 14 -5.23 8.10 2.32
N HIS A 15 -6.43 7.62 2.67
CA HIS A 15 -6.86 7.50 4.06
C HIS A 15 -6.00 6.51 4.86
N ILE A 16 -5.70 5.34 4.28
CA ILE A 16 -4.83 4.34 4.91
C ILE A 16 -3.42 4.92 5.12
N ALA A 17 -2.86 5.59 4.10
CA ALA A 17 -1.56 6.24 4.20
C ALA A 17 -1.53 7.30 5.31
N GLN A 18 -2.51 8.20 5.33
CA GLN A 18 -2.64 9.24 6.36
C GLN A 18 -2.76 8.67 7.77
N GLN A 19 -3.48 7.55 7.94
CA GLN A 19 -3.61 6.92 9.25
C GLN A 19 -2.30 6.28 9.72
N LEU A 20 -1.53 5.67 8.81
CA LEU A 20 -0.20 5.12 9.11
C LEU A 20 0.80 6.24 9.44
N GLU A 21 0.84 7.30 8.63
CA GLU A 21 1.69 8.46 8.86
C GLU A 21 1.32 9.20 10.16
N GLY A 22 0.03 9.36 10.43
CA GLY A 22 -0.48 9.93 11.68
C GLY A 22 -0.11 9.11 12.93
N ALA A 23 0.17 7.80 12.75
CA ALA A 23 0.70 6.93 13.78
C ALA A 23 2.25 6.94 13.87
N GLY A 24 2.92 7.73 13.04
CA GLY A 24 4.38 7.89 13.03
C GLY A 24 5.13 6.92 12.11
N TYR A 25 4.43 6.22 11.21
CA TYR A 25 5.05 5.29 10.28
C TYR A 25 5.12 5.88 8.87
N GLU A 26 6.35 6.07 8.38
CA GLU A 26 6.61 6.43 6.98
C GLU A 26 5.88 5.47 6.04
N THR A 27 5.16 6.00 5.05
CA THR A 27 4.29 5.22 4.18
C THR A 27 4.29 5.76 2.76
N TRP A 28 4.32 4.87 1.77
CA TRP A 28 4.41 5.23 0.35
C TRP A 28 3.45 4.37 -0.48
N CYS A 29 2.86 4.98 -1.51
CA CYS A 29 2.25 4.22 -2.61
C CYS A 29 3.35 3.73 -3.55
N VAL A 30 3.33 2.45 -3.92
CA VAL A 30 4.38 1.82 -4.74
C VAL A 30 3.79 0.91 -5.82
N GLY A 31 4.67 0.28 -6.59
CA GLY A 31 4.29 -0.82 -7.48
C GLY A 31 3.77 -0.40 -8.85
N GLY A 32 3.00 -1.31 -9.45
CA GLY A 32 2.53 -1.23 -10.84
C GLY A 32 1.64 -0.03 -11.11
N ALA A 33 0.73 0.31 -10.20
CA ALA A 33 -0.17 1.45 -10.39
C ALA A 33 0.59 2.78 -10.51
N ILE A 34 1.69 2.97 -9.77
CA ILE A 34 2.52 4.17 -9.92
C ILE A 34 3.12 4.21 -11.33
N ARG A 35 3.76 3.12 -11.77
CA ARG A 35 4.35 3.00 -13.12
C ARG A 35 3.30 3.28 -14.19
N ASP A 36 2.16 2.61 -14.13
CA ASP A 36 1.13 2.63 -15.16
C ASP A 36 0.54 4.04 -15.29
N ASN A 37 0.20 4.69 -14.17
CA ASN A 37 -0.33 6.05 -14.21
C ASN A 37 0.71 7.08 -14.69
N LEU A 38 2.01 6.89 -14.37
CA LEU A 38 3.08 7.73 -14.92
C LEU A 38 3.26 7.54 -16.44
N LEU A 39 2.87 6.38 -16.98
CA LEU A 39 2.83 6.07 -18.41
C LEU A 39 1.51 6.46 -19.08
N GLY A 40 0.55 7.04 -18.34
CA GLY A 40 -0.76 7.41 -18.86
C GLY A 40 -1.74 6.23 -19.02
N VAL A 41 -1.45 5.09 -18.39
CA VAL A 41 -2.35 3.94 -18.29
C VAL A 41 -3.08 4.01 -16.96
N GLU A 42 -4.39 4.19 -17.00
CA GLU A 42 -5.21 4.30 -15.79
C GLU A 42 -5.20 2.97 -15.01
N ASN A 43 -4.69 3.00 -13.78
CA ASN A 43 -4.63 1.85 -12.89
C ASN A 43 -4.96 2.30 -11.45
N HIS A 44 -5.94 1.65 -10.83
CA HIS A 44 -6.44 1.99 -9.48
C HIS A 44 -6.00 1.00 -8.40
N ASP A 45 -5.18 0.01 -8.76
CA ASP A 45 -4.70 -1.05 -7.88
C ASP A 45 -3.38 -0.63 -7.20
N PHE A 46 -3.49 0.31 -6.25
CA PHE A 46 -2.34 0.87 -5.54
C PHE A 46 -1.97 0.06 -4.30
N ASP A 47 -0.72 -0.41 -4.27
CA ASP A 47 -0.13 -0.99 -3.08
C ASP A 47 0.50 0.07 -2.19
N LEU A 48 0.45 -0.16 -0.88
CA LEU A 48 1.11 0.65 0.13
C LEU A 48 2.29 -0.11 0.73
N THR A 49 3.38 0.59 0.96
CA THR A 49 4.47 0.11 1.80
C THR A 49 4.72 1.05 2.96
N THR A 50 5.10 0.50 4.11
CA THR A 50 5.19 1.29 5.36
C THR A 50 6.30 0.79 6.29
N ALA A 51 6.80 1.69 7.14
CA ALA A 51 7.66 1.32 8.25
C ALA A 51 6.93 0.54 9.36
N ALA A 52 5.59 0.52 9.37
CA ALA A 52 4.81 -0.21 10.35
C ALA A 52 5.01 -1.73 10.21
N PRO A 53 5.30 -2.46 11.31
CA PRO A 53 5.25 -3.92 11.31
C PRO A 53 3.81 -4.43 11.09
N PRO A 54 3.61 -5.66 10.56
CA PRO A 54 2.27 -6.22 10.33
C PRO A 54 1.34 -6.17 11.56
N ALA A 55 1.88 -6.43 12.75
CA ALA A 55 1.13 -6.36 14.00
C ALA A 55 0.60 -4.94 14.29
N GLU A 56 1.38 -3.90 13.97
CA GLU A 56 0.95 -2.50 14.13
C GLU A 56 -0.09 -2.11 13.08
N VAL A 57 0.03 -2.60 11.85
CA VAL A 57 -1.02 -2.44 10.82
C VAL A 57 -2.34 -3.04 11.32
N GLN A 58 -2.31 -4.28 11.84
CA GLN A 58 -3.49 -4.94 12.41
C GLN A 58 -4.04 -4.23 13.65
N ARG A 59 -3.19 -3.56 14.44
CA ARG A 59 -3.62 -2.77 15.60
C ARG A 59 -4.30 -1.46 15.17
N LEU A 60 -3.78 -0.80 14.15
CA LEU A 60 -4.31 0.47 13.64
C LEU A 60 -5.63 0.28 12.88
N PHE A 61 -5.77 -0.82 12.14
CA PHE A 61 -6.95 -1.08 11.33
C PHE A 61 -7.80 -2.21 11.89
N LYS A 62 -9.07 -1.91 12.21
CA LYS A 62 -10.00 -2.90 12.80
C LYS A 62 -10.34 -4.08 11.88
N ARG A 63 -10.20 -3.90 10.57
CA ARG A 63 -10.62 -4.88 9.55
C ARG A 63 -9.43 -5.18 8.65
N THR A 64 -8.72 -6.27 8.99
CA THR A 64 -7.56 -6.71 8.23
C THR A 64 -7.64 -8.20 7.91
N VAL A 65 -7.08 -8.60 6.77
CA VAL A 65 -6.87 -9.99 6.39
C VAL A 65 -5.37 -10.25 6.28
N PRO A 66 -4.82 -11.29 6.93
CA PRO A 66 -3.40 -11.62 6.83
C PRO A 66 -3.11 -12.32 5.49
N VAL A 67 -3.05 -11.53 4.42
CA VAL A 67 -2.69 -11.98 3.06
C VAL A 67 -1.17 -11.91 2.95
N GLY A 68 -0.47 -12.98 3.32
CA GLY A 68 1.00 -13.03 3.19
C GLY A 68 1.78 -12.40 4.35
N ILE A 69 1.32 -12.61 5.59
CA ILE A 69 1.98 -12.06 6.79
C ILE A 69 3.45 -12.52 6.95
N GLU A 70 3.79 -13.73 6.47
CA GLU A 70 5.17 -14.24 6.44
C GLU A 70 6.10 -13.39 5.56
N HIS A 71 5.52 -12.68 4.60
CA HIS A 71 6.21 -11.73 3.72
C HIS A 71 5.98 -10.27 4.12
N GLY A 72 5.39 -10.03 5.29
CA GLY A 72 5.17 -8.69 5.82
C GLY A 72 3.94 -7.97 5.27
N THR A 73 3.04 -8.67 4.58
CA THR A 73 1.86 -8.09 3.94
C THR A 73 0.59 -8.33 4.75
N VAL A 74 -0.23 -7.28 4.87
CA VAL A 74 -1.56 -7.29 5.48
C VAL A 74 -2.51 -6.55 4.56
N ALA A 75 -3.65 -7.16 4.22
CA ALA A 75 -4.70 -6.46 3.49
C ALA A 75 -5.60 -5.70 4.46
N VAL A 76 -5.71 -4.38 4.29
CA VAL A 76 -6.65 -3.52 5.02
C VAL A 76 -7.96 -3.42 4.24
N LEU A 77 -9.09 -3.61 4.93
CA LEU A 77 -10.41 -3.51 4.32
C LEU A 77 -10.99 -2.10 4.47
N ASP A 78 -11.35 -1.48 3.36
CA ASP A 78 -12.05 -0.19 3.37
C ASP A 78 -13.53 -0.32 3.82
N GLN A 79 -14.26 0.79 3.79
CA GLN A 79 -15.68 0.82 4.18
C GLN A 79 -16.56 -0.06 3.28
N GLN A 80 -16.18 -0.24 2.01
CA GLN A 80 -16.85 -1.08 1.02
C GLN A 80 -16.32 -2.52 1.03
N LYS A 81 -15.47 -2.89 2.00
CA LYS A 81 -14.82 -4.21 2.12
C LYS A 81 -13.87 -4.54 0.96
N ARG A 82 -13.37 -3.55 0.23
CA ARG A 82 -12.30 -3.76 -0.74
C ARG A 82 -10.97 -3.87 0.00
N GLN A 83 -10.11 -4.74 -0.50
CA GLN A 83 -8.78 -4.98 0.06
C GLN A 83 -7.78 -3.98 -0.52
N HIS A 84 -6.91 -3.48 0.34
CA HIS A 84 -5.76 -2.63 0.00
C HIS A 84 -4.54 -3.25 0.66
N GLU A 85 -3.53 -3.62 -0.13
CA GLU A 85 -2.34 -4.28 0.41
C GLU A 85 -1.41 -3.27 1.09
N VAL A 86 -1.02 -3.58 2.32
CA VAL A 86 -0.05 -2.83 3.10
C VAL A 86 1.10 -3.76 3.47
N THR A 87 2.28 -3.49 2.92
CA THR A 87 3.48 -4.33 3.12
C THR A 87 4.55 -3.56 3.86
N THR A 88 5.04 -4.12 4.97
CA THR A 88 6.17 -3.48 5.69
C THR A 88 7.42 -3.43 4.80
N PHE A 89 8.30 -2.46 5.01
CA PHE A 89 9.57 -2.40 4.29
C PHE A 89 10.33 -3.71 4.43
N ARG A 90 10.67 -4.30 3.29
CA ARG A 90 11.39 -5.57 3.24
C ARG A 90 12.42 -5.57 2.13
N LYS A 91 13.34 -6.52 2.23
CA LYS A 91 14.29 -6.84 1.17
C LYS A 91 14.17 -8.33 0.91
N ASP A 92 13.74 -8.68 -0.29
CA ASP A 92 13.70 -10.08 -0.69
C ASP A 92 15.14 -10.56 -0.90
N ILE A 93 15.52 -11.64 -0.19
CA ILE A 93 16.87 -12.23 -0.28
C ILE A 93 17.01 -13.06 -1.56
N LYS A 94 15.88 -13.56 -2.09
CA LYS A 94 15.78 -14.25 -3.37
C LYS A 94 14.61 -13.66 -4.13
N THR A 95 14.89 -13.02 -5.26
CA THR A 95 13.89 -12.43 -6.15
C THR A 95 13.63 -13.40 -7.30
N ASP A 96 12.37 -13.76 -7.57
CA ASP A 96 11.98 -14.54 -8.75
C ASP A 96 11.51 -13.67 -9.93
N GLY A 97 11.54 -12.34 -9.76
CA GLY A 97 11.28 -11.37 -10.82
C GLY A 97 9.79 -11.10 -11.07
N ARG A 98 8.92 -11.39 -10.09
CA ARG A 98 7.58 -10.81 -10.03
C ARG A 98 7.58 -9.43 -9.40
#